data_AF-A0A7M1SS24-F1
#
_entry.id   AF-A0A7M1SS24-F1
#
_cell.length_a   1.000
_cell.length_b   1.000
_cell.length_c   1.000
_cell.angle_alpha   90.00
_cell.angle_beta   90.00
_cell.angle_gamma   90.00
#
_symmetry.space_group_name_H-M   'P 1'
#
loop_
_entity.id
_entity.type
_entity.pdbx_description
1 polymer ?
#
loop_
_entity_poly.entity_id
_entity_poly.type
_entity_poly.pdbx_seq_one_letter_code
_entity_poly.pdbx_strand_id
1 'polypeptide(L)'
;MDSDEIEQFWKRARLRGRVAWLEPFVGQHRLGTLPPPAFAFAPEPYLAQRMAEEVLAGERTAVSTLRSDIPDDVPVPEVGDLAIVLDGHEQPVALIRTVEVRVVAFGEVDDRHARGECVQDAASWREHQRQLMGATDADDVVLERIVLVFPAQESAPVAATI
;
A
#
# COMPACT_ATOMS: atom_id res chain seq x y z
N MET A 1 -9.51 14.85 -4.29
CA MET A 1 -10.18 13.64 -3.75
C MET A 1 -11.69 13.83 -3.58
N ASP A 2 -12.52 13.06 -4.30
CA ASP A 2 -13.99 13.02 -4.14
C ASP A 2 -14.40 11.94 -3.12
N SER A 3 -15.06 12.36 -2.03
CA SER A 3 -15.51 11.46 -0.96
C SER A 3 -16.57 10.46 -1.44
N ASP A 4 -17.40 10.83 -2.41
CA ASP A 4 -18.46 9.96 -2.93
C ASP A 4 -17.87 8.80 -3.73
N GLU A 5 -16.80 9.03 -4.48
CA GLU A 5 -16.11 8.00 -5.27
C GLU A 5 -15.43 6.96 -4.36
N ILE A 6 -14.80 7.40 -3.27
CA ILE A 6 -14.21 6.53 -2.25
C ILE A 6 -15.29 5.68 -1.58
N GLU A 7 -16.41 6.29 -1.19
CA GLU A 7 -17.52 5.55 -0.61
C GLU A 7 -18.09 4.50 -1.58
N GLN A 8 -18.27 4.87 -2.85
CA GLN A 8 -18.79 3.95 -3.87
C GLN A 8 -17.82 2.81 -4.15
N PHE A 9 -16.51 3.10 -4.21
CA PHE A 9 -15.49 2.07 -4.31
C PHE A 9 -15.53 1.13 -3.10
N TRP A 10 -15.56 1.68 -1.88
CA TRP A 10 -15.60 0.90 -0.65
C TRP A 10 -16.83 -0.01 -0.57
N LYS A 11 -18.01 0.51 -0.94
CA LYS A 11 -19.26 -0.27 -1.02
C LYS A 11 -19.09 -1.48 -1.97
N ARG A 12 -18.48 -1.29 -3.14
CA ARG A 12 -18.20 -2.38 -4.11
C ARG A 12 -17.18 -3.38 -3.56
N ALA A 13 -16.07 -2.90 -3.03
CA ALA A 13 -14.97 -3.72 -2.53
C ALA A 13 -15.41 -4.60 -1.34
N ARG A 14 -16.22 -4.07 -0.43
CA ARG A 14 -16.79 -4.85 0.68
C ARG A 14 -17.67 -6.01 0.22
N LEU A 15 -18.55 -5.74 -0.75
CA LEU A 15 -19.52 -6.71 -1.23
C LEU A 15 -18.87 -7.81 -2.08
N ARG A 16 -17.84 -7.47 -2.87
CA ARG A 16 -17.23 -8.39 -3.85
C ARG A 16 -15.87 -8.94 -3.44
N GLY A 17 -15.06 -8.17 -2.71
CA GLY A 17 -13.71 -8.53 -2.27
C GLY A 17 -13.66 -9.52 -1.08
N ARG A 18 -14.78 -10.15 -0.71
CA ARG A 18 -14.90 -11.07 0.43
C ARG A 18 -14.37 -10.51 1.76
N VAL A 19 -14.40 -9.18 1.93
CA VAL A 19 -13.94 -8.50 3.16
C VAL A 19 -14.72 -8.99 4.39
N ALA A 20 -16.01 -9.32 4.22
CA ALA A 20 -16.89 -9.85 5.27
C ALA A 20 -16.53 -11.26 5.77
N TRP A 21 -15.70 -12.05 5.07
CA TRP A 21 -15.31 -13.39 5.55
C TRP A 21 -14.11 -13.36 6.50
N LEU A 22 -13.48 -12.20 6.66
CA LEU A 22 -12.22 -12.03 7.39
C LEU A 22 -12.43 -11.55 8.84
N GLU A 23 -13.69 -11.31 9.23
CA GLU A 23 -14.11 -10.84 10.55
C GLU A 23 -13.59 -11.66 11.75
N PRO A 24 -13.35 -12.99 11.68
CA PRO A 24 -12.83 -13.73 12.83
C PRO A 24 -11.32 -13.53 13.10
N PHE A 25 -10.56 -13.06 12.10
CA PHE A 25 -9.09 -12.88 12.21
C PHE A 25 -8.66 -11.42 12.26
N VAL A 26 -9.59 -10.49 12.01
CA VAL A 26 -9.38 -9.05 12.18
C VAL A 26 -9.54 -8.77 13.67
N GLY A 27 -8.41 -8.74 14.38
CA GLY A 27 -8.36 -8.23 15.74
C GLY A 27 -9.05 -6.87 15.79
N GLN A 28 -10.22 -6.85 16.42
CA GLN A 28 -10.92 -5.72 17.00
C GLN A 28 -10.45 -4.30 16.62
N HIS A 29 -10.58 -3.90 15.35
CA HIS A 29 -10.81 -2.50 14.97
C HIS A 29 -12.11 -2.42 14.17
N ARG A 30 -12.95 -1.42 14.50
CA ARG A 30 -14.34 -1.18 14.06
C ARG A 30 -14.50 -0.94 12.54
N LEU A 31 -13.98 -1.83 11.69
CA LEU A 31 -13.81 -1.63 10.25
C LEU A 31 -14.99 -2.12 9.39
N GLY A 32 -16.12 -2.43 10.00
CA GLY A 32 -17.28 -2.95 9.29
C GLY A 32 -18.12 -1.89 8.54
N THR A 33 -17.89 -0.59 8.70
CA THR A 33 -18.83 0.43 8.19
C THR A 33 -18.18 1.59 7.46
N LEU A 34 -17.05 2.12 7.94
CA LEU A 34 -16.38 3.29 7.34
C LEU A 34 -15.36 2.86 6.28
N PRO A 35 -15.14 3.67 5.23
CA PRO A 35 -14.04 3.42 4.30
C PRO A 35 -12.70 3.49 5.04
N PRO A 36 -11.75 2.59 4.72
CA PRO A 36 -10.38 2.72 5.22
C PRO A 36 -9.71 3.98 4.64
N PRO A 37 -8.54 4.37 5.16
CA PRO A 37 -7.75 5.46 4.60
C PRO A 37 -7.48 5.26 3.10
N ALA A 38 -7.50 6.35 2.34
CA ALA A 38 -7.17 6.37 0.93
C ALA A 38 -5.92 7.21 0.70
N PHE A 39 -4.98 6.72 -0.11
CA PHE A 39 -3.72 7.41 -0.38
C PHE A 39 -3.19 7.12 -1.79
N ALA A 40 -2.39 8.05 -2.32
CA ALA A 40 -1.54 7.84 -3.49
C ALA A 40 -0.10 7.62 -3.04
N PHE A 41 0.66 6.77 -3.72
CA PHE A 41 2.05 6.46 -3.34
C PHE A 41 3.03 7.62 -3.53
N ALA A 42 2.70 8.57 -4.39
CA ALA A 42 3.53 9.72 -4.69
C ALA A 42 2.67 10.97 -4.91
N PRO A 43 3.20 12.16 -4.64
CA PRO A 43 2.52 13.41 -4.97
C PRO A 43 2.52 13.69 -6.47
N GLU A 44 3.50 13.19 -7.24
CA GLU A 44 3.55 13.35 -8.69
C GLU A 44 2.53 12.42 -9.38
N PRO A 45 1.56 12.96 -10.16
CA PRO A 45 0.49 12.16 -10.78
C PRO A 45 0.99 10.97 -11.62
N TYR A 46 2.01 11.19 -12.45
CA TYR A 46 2.57 10.12 -13.28
C TYR A 46 3.19 8.99 -12.44
N LEU A 47 3.86 9.34 -11.33
CA LEU A 47 4.48 8.36 -10.45
C LEU A 47 3.43 7.60 -9.63
N ALA A 48 2.42 8.30 -9.11
CA ALA A 48 1.28 7.70 -8.43
C ALA A 48 0.55 6.71 -9.34
N GLN A 49 0.27 7.09 -10.59
CA GLN A 49 -0.32 6.23 -11.60
C GLN A 49 0.49 4.95 -11.78
N ARG A 50 1.81 5.08 -12.04
CA ARG A 50 2.69 3.93 -12.26
C ARG A 50 2.73 3.00 -11.05
N MET A 51 2.86 3.54 -9.85
CA MET A 51 2.93 2.74 -8.62
C MET A 51 1.60 2.04 -8.31
N ALA A 52 0.47 2.66 -8.63
CA ALA A 52 -0.83 2.01 -8.52
C ALA A 52 -0.99 0.86 -9.53
N GLU A 53 -0.48 1.02 -10.75
CA GLU A 53 -0.43 -0.06 -11.76
C GLU A 53 0.47 -1.22 -11.31
N GLU A 54 1.61 -0.94 -10.68
CA GLU A 54 2.48 -1.97 -10.08
C GLU A 54 1.74 -2.80 -9.01
N VAL A 55 0.88 -2.16 -8.19
CA VAL A 55 0.04 -2.87 -7.20
C VAL A 55 -1.01 -3.73 -7.89
N LEU A 56 -1.69 -3.20 -8.91
CA LEU A 56 -2.71 -3.93 -9.68
C LEU A 56 -2.13 -5.13 -10.42
N ALA A 57 -0.90 -5.02 -10.90
CA ALA A 57 -0.14 -6.11 -11.52
C ALA A 57 0.38 -7.14 -10.50
N GLY A 58 0.32 -6.84 -9.20
CA GLY A 58 0.87 -7.68 -8.14
C GLY A 58 2.40 -7.63 -8.03
N GLU A 59 3.04 -6.65 -8.65
CA GLU A 59 4.48 -6.44 -8.62
C GLU A 59 4.89 -5.70 -7.34
N ARG A 60 4.20 -4.59 -7.03
CA ARG A 60 4.39 -3.87 -5.77
C ARG A 60 3.67 -4.59 -4.64
N THR A 61 4.45 -5.17 -3.75
CA THR A 61 4.01 -6.00 -2.62
C THR A 61 4.55 -5.51 -1.28
N ALA A 62 5.21 -4.35 -1.26
CA ALA A 62 5.72 -3.71 -0.06
C ALA A 62 5.58 -2.18 -0.12
N VAL A 63 5.56 -1.57 1.05
CA VAL A 63 5.53 -0.12 1.28
C VAL A 63 6.45 0.19 2.46
N SER A 64 7.02 1.40 2.48
CA SER A 64 7.84 1.89 3.57
C SER A 64 7.44 3.29 3.97
N THR A 65 7.64 3.60 5.25
CA THR A 65 7.45 4.94 5.81
C THR A 65 8.49 5.14 6.90
N LEU A 66 9.15 6.30 6.94
CA LEU A 66 10.02 6.63 8.07
C LEU A 66 9.19 6.69 9.34
N ARG A 67 9.70 6.12 10.44
CA ARG A 67 9.00 6.17 11.73
C ARG A 67 8.79 7.60 12.20
N SER A 68 9.70 8.52 11.86
CA SER A 68 9.61 9.95 12.17
C SER A 68 8.48 10.68 11.44
N ASP A 69 8.03 10.15 10.30
CA ASP A 69 6.96 10.76 9.49
C ASP A 69 5.58 10.34 9.99
N ILE A 70 5.51 9.32 10.85
CA ILE A 70 4.29 8.90 11.52
C ILE A 70 4.14 9.73 12.81
N PRO A 71 3.07 10.54 12.94
CA PRO A 71 2.83 11.31 14.17
C PRO A 71 2.79 10.42 15.41
N ASP A 72 3.31 10.92 16.54
CA ASP A 72 3.41 10.13 17.78
C ASP A 72 2.07 9.64 18.34
N ASP A 73 0.97 10.31 17.98
CA ASP A 73 -0.40 9.95 18.35
C ASP A 73 -1.07 8.96 17.38
N VAL A 74 -0.39 8.63 16.27
CA VAL A 74 -0.84 7.65 15.28
C VAL A 74 -0.05 6.35 15.47
N PRO A 75 -0.70 5.20 15.70
CA PRO A 75 0.01 3.94 15.77
C PRO A 75 0.63 3.60 14.41
N VAL A 76 1.73 2.85 14.44
CA VAL A 76 2.24 2.21 13.21
C VAL A 76 1.16 1.27 12.66
N PRO A 77 1.11 1.03 11.34
CA PRO A 77 0.17 0.11 10.73
C PRO A 77 0.19 -1.28 11.40
N GLU A 78 -0.95 -1.93 11.46
CA GLU A 78 -1.12 -3.27 12.01
C GLU A 78 -1.40 -4.31 10.90
N VAL A 79 -1.03 -5.57 11.16
CA VAL A 79 -1.39 -6.68 10.28
C VAL A 79 -2.92 -6.80 10.22
N GLY A 80 -3.46 -6.77 9.01
CA GLY A 80 -4.90 -6.80 8.75
C GLY A 80 -5.48 -5.46 8.31
N ASP A 81 -4.74 -4.36 8.51
CA ASP A 81 -5.16 -3.03 8.08
C ASP A 81 -5.46 -3.00 6.58
N LEU A 82 -6.53 -2.27 6.25
CA LEU A 82 -6.95 -2.04 4.89
C LEU A 82 -6.60 -0.60 4.49
N ALA A 83 -6.25 -0.42 3.21
CA ALA A 83 -6.08 0.90 2.62
C ALA A 83 -6.58 0.90 1.17
N ILE A 84 -7.09 2.04 0.72
CA ILE A 84 -7.46 2.28 -0.67
C ILE A 84 -6.32 2.99 -1.37
N VAL A 85 -5.82 2.38 -2.45
CA VAL A 85 -4.82 3.00 -3.33
C VAL A 85 -5.53 3.86 -4.36
N LEU A 86 -5.06 5.10 -4.47
CA LEU A 86 -5.45 6.07 -5.49
C LEU A 86 -4.44 6.08 -6.64
N ASP A 87 -4.92 6.36 -7.84
CA ASP A 87 -4.09 6.57 -9.03
C ASP A 87 -3.62 8.03 -9.18
N GLY A 88 -2.99 8.36 -10.31
CA GLY A 88 -2.49 9.71 -10.60
C GLY A 88 -3.57 10.78 -10.74
N HIS A 89 -4.83 10.38 -10.88
CA HIS A 89 -6.01 11.25 -10.98
C HIS A 89 -6.82 11.29 -9.68
N GLU A 90 -6.24 10.82 -8.58
CA GLU A 90 -6.89 10.67 -7.27
C GLU A 90 -8.09 9.73 -7.28
N GLN A 91 -8.17 8.79 -8.25
CA GLN A 91 -9.26 7.84 -8.37
C GLN A 91 -8.95 6.55 -7.60
N PRO A 92 -9.90 5.98 -6.84
CA PRO A 92 -9.68 4.74 -6.12
C PRO A 92 -9.59 3.55 -7.07
N VAL A 93 -8.42 2.90 -7.12
CA VAL A 93 -8.13 1.82 -8.07
C VAL A 93 -7.89 0.47 -7.42
N ALA A 94 -7.49 0.41 -6.15
CA ALA A 94 -7.29 -0.85 -5.45
C ALA A 94 -7.61 -0.76 -3.95
N LEU A 95 -8.06 -1.88 -3.37
CA LEU A 95 -8.08 -2.13 -1.94
C LEU A 95 -6.93 -3.09 -1.64
N ILE A 96 -6.03 -2.70 -0.75
CA ILE A 96 -4.91 -3.53 -0.30
C ILE A 96 -5.07 -3.88 1.18
N ARG A 97 -4.33 -4.90 1.62
CA ARG A 97 -4.21 -5.30 3.01
C ARG A 97 -2.76 -5.44 3.42
N THR A 98 -2.42 -4.94 4.60
CA THR A 98 -1.14 -5.20 5.27
C THR A 98 -1.13 -6.60 5.87
N VAL A 99 -0.12 -7.40 5.53
CA VAL A 99 0.02 -8.82 5.94
C VAL A 99 1.27 -9.10 6.76
N GLU A 100 2.22 -8.17 6.79
CA GLU A 100 3.44 -8.22 7.60
C GLU A 100 3.84 -6.78 7.91
N VAL A 101 4.26 -6.50 9.14
CA VAL A 101 4.82 -5.21 9.56
C VAL A 101 6.12 -5.46 10.29
N ARG A 102 7.18 -4.72 9.94
CA ARG A 102 8.47 -4.74 10.64
C ARG A 102 8.94 -3.31 10.83
N VAL A 103 9.53 -3.02 11.99
CA VAL A 103 10.28 -1.78 12.22
C VAL A 103 11.74 -2.17 12.30
N VAL A 104 12.57 -1.60 11.42
CA VAL A 104 14.00 -1.88 11.33
C VAL A 104 14.76 -0.58 11.10
N ALA A 105 16.06 -0.57 11.39
CA ALA A 105 16.90 0.55 10.99
C ALA A 105 16.97 0.65 9.45
N PHE A 106 17.04 1.86 8.91
CA PHE A 106 17.12 2.12 7.46
C PHE A 106 18.28 1.37 6.80
N GLY A 107 19.42 1.27 7.50
CA GLY A 107 20.58 0.49 7.06
C GLY A 107 20.32 -1.01 6.93
N GLU A 108 19.32 -1.55 7.64
CA GLU A 108 18.99 -2.98 7.72
C GLU A 108 17.90 -3.42 6.75
N VAL A 109 17.37 -2.50 5.93
CA VAL A 109 16.42 -2.86 4.86
C VAL A 109 17.07 -3.85 3.90
N ASP A 110 16.38 -4.96 3.64
CA ASP A 110 16.86 -6.09 2.87
C ASP A 110 16.37 -6.10 1.41
N ASP A 111 16.99 -6.94 0.58
CA ASP A 111 16.62 -7.08 -0.84
C ASP A 111 15.19 -7.59 -1.04
N ARG A 112 14.65 -8.35 -0.08
CA ARG A 112 13.27 -8.84 -0.14
C ARG A 112 12.29 -7.68 -0.07
N HIS A 113 12.55 -6.71 0.81
CA HIS A 113 11.75 -5.49 0.91
C HIS A 113 11.92 -4.60 -0.32
N ALA A 114 13.16 -4.31 -0.71
CA ALA A 114 13.45 -3.48 -1.87
C ALA A 114 12.75 -3.97 -3.15
N ARG A 115 12.83 -5.28 -3.43
CA ARG A 115 12.14 -5.89 -4.58
C ARG A 115 10.62 -5.84 -4.45
N GLY A 116 10.10 -5.93 -3.22
CA GLY A 116 8.68 -5.72 -2.96
C GLY A 116 8.20 -4.31 -3.30
N GLU A 117 9.09 -3.32 -3.26
CA GLU A 117 8.84 -1.95 -3.71
C GLU A 117 9.25 -1.70 -5.17
N CYS A 118 9.40 -2.76 -5.96
CA CYS A 118 9.84 -2.69 -7.36
C CYS A 118 11.22 -2.03 -7.54
N VAL A 119 12.10 -2.12 -6.53
CA VAL A 119 13.50 -1.69 -6.60
C VAL A 119 14.42 -2.91 -6.68
N GLN A 120 15.47 -2.84 -7.49
CA GLN A 120 16.32 -4.01 -7.80
C GLN A 120 16.92 -4.68 -6.54
N ASP A 121 17.45 -3.88 -5.63
CA ASP A 121 18.19 -4.31 -4.44
C ASP A 121 18.17 -3.24 -3.34
N ALA A 122 18.56 -3.62 -2.13
CA ALA A 122 18.56 -2.76 -0.97
C ALA A 122 19.54 -1.58 -1.08
N ALA A 123 20.65 -1.76 -1.81
CA ALA A 123 21.61 -0.67 -2.03
C ALA A 123 20.98 0.47 -2.86
N SER A 124 20.32 0.13 -3.97
CA SER A 124 19.61 1.07 -4.83
C SER A 124 18.42 1.70 -4.12
N TRP A 125 17.70 0.90 -3.31
CA TRP A 125 16.62 1.39 -2.47
C TRP A 125 17.11 2.45 -1.48
N ARG A 126 18.16 2.16 -0.70
CA ARG A 126 18.72 3.11 0.27
C ARG A 126 19.19 4.38 -0.41
N GLU A 127 19.88 4.28 -1.55
CA GLU A 127 20.36 5.46 -2.29
C GLU A 127 19.20 6.38 -2.70
N HIS A 128 18.16 5.81 -3.32
CA HIS A 128 16.98 6.57 -3.74
C HIS A 128 16.26 7.21 -2.55
N GLN A 129 16.06 6.42 -1.49
CA GLN A 129 15.30 6.84 -0.31
C GLN A 129 16.04 7.88 0.54
N ARG A 130 17.37 7.86 0.58
CA ARG A 130 18.16 8.96 1.19
C ARG A 130 17.97 10.28 0.45
N GLN A 131 17.90 10.24 -0.88
CA GLN A 131 17.67 11.44 -1.69
C GLN A 131 16.25 11.98 -1.51
N LEU A 132 15.26 11.09 -1.37
CA LEU A 132 13.86 11.46 -1.21
C LEU A 132 13.55 11.98 0.20
N MET A 133 14.00 11.27 1.23
CA MET A 133 13.56 11.48 2.62
C MET A 133 14.63 12.11 3.53
N GLY A 134 15.87 12.25 3.05
CA GLY A 134 16.97 12.73 3.89
C GLY A 134 17.35 11.76 5.03
N ALA A 135 16.97 10.49 4.92
CA ALA A 135 17.20 9.47 5.93
C ALA A 135 18.69 9.13 6.10
N THR A 136 19.03 8.67 7.30
CA THR A 136 20.32 8.12 7.70
C THR A 136 20.16 6.64 8.05
N ASP A 137 21.26 5.88 8.10
CA ASP A 137 21.20 4.44 8.39
C ASP A 137 20.65 4.10 9.77
N ALA A 138 20.65 5.06 10.69
CA ALA A 138 20.15 4.91 12.05
C ALA A 138 18.65 5.22 12.19
N ASP A 139 18.01 5.80 11.18
CA ASP A 139 16.59 6.13 11.25
C ASP A 139 15.74 4.86 11.16
N ASP A 140 14.71 4.77 11.99
CA ASP A 140 13.78 3.65 11.96
C ASP A 140 12.83 3.78 10.76
N VAL A 141 12.66 2.68 10.04
CA VAL A 141 11.72 2.55 8.91
C VAL A 141 10.67 1.51 9.26
N VAL A 142 9.41 1.87 9.08
CA VAL A 142 8.29 0.94 9.11
C VAL A 142 8.16 0.32 7.72
N LEU A 143 8.27 -1.01 7.67
CA LEU A 143 8.18 -1.82 6.47
C LEU A 143 6.89 -2.63 6.50
N GLU A 144 6.06 -2.46 5.49
CA GLU A 144 4.82 -3.21 5.32
C GLU A 144 4.92 -4.16 4.13
N ARG A 145 4.40 -5.38 4.28
CA ARG A 145 4.04 -6.23 3.13
C ARG A 145 2.55 -6.10 2.89
N ILE A 146 2.18 -5.90 1.63
CA ILE A 146 0.80 -5.71 1.23
C ILE A 146 0.37 -6.75 0.21
N VAL A 147 -0.93 -7.03 0.17
CA VAL A 147 -1.57 -7.84 -0.86
C VAL A 147 -2.77 -7.11 -1.45
N LEU A 148 -3.00 -7.30 -2.74
CA LEU A 148 -4.21 -6.82 -3.41
C LEU A 148 -5.42 -7.64 -2.93
N VAL A 149 -6.43 -6.94 -2.39
CA VAL A 149 -7.71 -7.54 -1.96
C VAL A 149 -8.76 -7.37 -3.06
N PHE A 150 -8.83 -6.19 -3.67
CA PHE A 150 -9.86 -5.89 -4.68
C PHE A 150 -9.40 -4.80 -5.66
N PRO A 151 -9.37 -5.05 -6.98
CA PRO A 151 -9.15 -4.02 -7.99
C PRO A 151 -10.46 -3.31 -8.38
N ALA A 152 -10.41 -2.01 -8.72
CA ALA A 152 -11.58 -1.23 -9.14
C ALA A 152 -12.14 -1.65 -10.50
N GLN A 153 -11.25 -2.06 -11.40
CA GLN A 153 -11.59 -2.71 -12.65
C GLN A 153 -11.03 -4.13 -12.62
N GLU A 154 -11.87 -5.13 -12.90
CA GLU A 154 -11.37 -6.45 -13.24
C GLU A 154 -10.53 -6.29 -14.52
N SER A 155 -9.23 -6.56 -14.47
CA SER A 155 -8.43 -6.62 -15.68
C SER A 155 -9.12 -7.60 -16.62
N ALA A 156 -9.58 -7.13 -17.78
CA ALA A 156 -9.99 -8.03 -18.84
C ALA A 156 -8.85 -9.03 -19.07
N PRO A 157 -9.13 -10.33 -19.23
CA PRO A 157 -8.07 -11.30 -19.46
C PRO A 157 -7.23 -10.81 -20.63
N VAL A 158 -5.92 -10.67 -20.43
CA VAL A 158 -4.98 -10.44 -21.53
C VAL A 158 -5.25 -11.57 -22.52
N ALA A 159 -5.87 -11.23 -23.65
CA ALA A 159 -6.10 -12.18 -24.71
C ALA A 159 -4.73 -12.72 -25.10
N ALA A 160 -4.47 -13.98 -24.75
CA ALA A 160 -3.31 -14.69 -25.24
C ALA A 160 -3.46 -14.75 -26.76
N THR A 161 -2.73 -13.90 -27.46
CA THR A 161 -2.51 -14.04 -28.90
C THR A 161 -1.73 -15.33 -29.09
N ILE A 162 -2.42 -16.34 -29.63
CA ILE A 162 -1.87 -17.61 -30.10
C ILE A 162 -1.14 -17.36 -31.43
#